data_AF-A0A7X1ZNL2-F1
#
_entry.id   AF-A0A7X1ZNL2-F1
#
_cell.length_a   1.000
_cell.length_b   1.000
_cell.length_c   1.000
_cell.angle_alpha   90.00
_cell.angle_beta   90.00
_cell.angle_gamma   90.00
#
_symmetry.space_group_name_H-M   'P 1'
#
loop_
_entity.id
_entity.type
_entity.pdbx_description
1 polymer ?
#
loop_
_entity_poly.entity_id
_entity_poly.type
_entity_poly.pdbx_seq_one_letter_code
_entity_poly.pdbx_strand_id
1 'polypeptide(L)' 'MKELPRALYEKIKSLNAEVIKNAVGEYLTDKEIEAMLVRKDLIVKWVEDRIKKMGEDKVLYD' A
#
# COMPACT_ATOMS: atom_id res chain seq x y z
N MET A 1 -8.05 4.35 11.14
CA MET A 1 -8.67 4.12 9.81
C MET A 1 -9.57 2.88 9.95
N LYS A 2 -10.90 3.02 9.81
CA LYS A 2 -11.84 1.90 10.05
C LYS A 2 -11.98 1.01 8.80
N GLU A 3 -11.91 1.61 7.63
CA GLU A 3 -12.08 1.02 6.30
C GLU A 3 -11.30 1.87 5.28
N LEU A 4 -11.01 1.32 4.09
CA LEU A 4 -10.36 2.04 2.99
C LEU A 4 -11.02 1.75 1.63
N PRO A 5 -10.93 2.65 0.63
CA PRO A 5 -11.41 2.37 -0.71
C PRO A 5 -10.65 1.20 -1.34
N ARG A 6 -11.36 0.28 -1.97
CA ARG A 6 -10.81 -0.85 -2.72
C ARG A 6 -9.85 -0.37 -3.81
N ALA A 7 -10.24 0.67 -4.53
CA ALA A 7 -9.40 1.27 -5.57
C ALA A 7 -8.06 1.80 -5.01
N LEU A 8 -8.05 2.35 -3.79
CA LEU A 8 -6.83 2.81 -3.15
C LEU A 8 -5.96 1.62 -2.70
N TYR A 9 -6.58 0.59 -2.11
CA TYR A 9 -5.87 -0.63 -1.69
C TYR A 9 -5.13 -1.29 -2.85
N GLU A 10 -5.80 -1.46 -3.99
CA GLU A 10 -5.20 -2.05 -5.18
C GLU A 10 -4.07 -1.18 -5.74
N LYS A 11 -4.23 0.16 -5.73
CA LYS A 11 -3.14 1.07 -6.10
C LYS A 11 -1.94 0.93 -5.17
N ILE A 12 -2.15 0.85 -3.86
CA ILE A 12 -1.07 0.63 -2.89
C ILE A 12 -0.35 -0.69 -3.17
N LYS A 13 -1.07 -1.79 -3.40
CA LYS A 13 -0.47 -3.08 -3.74
C LYS A 13 0.39 -3.02 -5.01
N SER A 14 -0.07 -2.26 -6.00
CA SER A 14 0.62 -2.11 -7.29
C SER A 14 1.93 -1.33 -7.22
N LEU A 15 2.22 -0.63 -6.11
CA LEU A 15 3.46 0.11 -5.94
C LEU A 15 4.69 -0.81 -5.96
N ASN A 16 5.63 -0.47 -6.82
CA ASN A 16 6.95 -1.08 -6.93
C ASN A 16 8.03 0.02 -7.09
N ALA A 17 9.31 -0.36 -7.05
CA ALA A 17 10.42 0.59 -7.10
C ALA A 17 10.40 1.46 -8.37
N GLU A 18 10.09 0.87 -9.53
CA GLU A 18 10.03 1.57 -10.81
C GLU A 18 8.91 2.62 -10.83
N VAL A 19 7.70 2.24 -10.40
CA VAL A 19 6.54 3.15 -10.32
C VAL A 19 6.85 4.32 -9.40
N ILE A 20 7.45 4.05 -8.23
CA ILE A 20 7.82 5.10 -7.28
C ILE A 20 8.89 6.01 -7.89
N LYS A 21 9.96 5.43 -8.46
CA LYS A 21 11.06 6.18 -9.07
C LYS A 21 10.59 7.07 -10.22
N ASN A 22 9.68 6.57 -11.06
CA ASN A 22 9.09 7.35 -12.15
C ASN A 22 8.22 8.52 -11.65
N ALA A 23 7.55 8.36 -10.50
CA ALA A 23 6.71 9.41 -9.92
C ALA A 23 7.52 10.49 -9.18
N VAL A 24 8.61 10.11 -8.51
CA VAL A 24 9.39 11.01 -7.63
C VAL A 24 10.70 11.50 -8.26
N GLY A 25 11.16 10.92 -9.37
CA GLY A 25 12.40 11.30 -10.02
C GLY A 25 13.60 11.27 -9.07
N GLU A 26 14.35 12.38 -9.02
CA GLU A 26 15.56 12.53 -8.20
C GLU A 26 15.28 12.93 -6.75
N TYR A 27 14.01 13.11 -6.35
CA TYR A 27 13.66 13.57 -5.00
C TYR A 27 13.83 12.51 -3.91
N LEU A 28 13.88 11.22 -4.28
CA LEU A 28 14.14 10.13 -3.36
C LEU A 28 15.32 9.29 -3.84
N THR A 29 16.19 8.96 -2.90
CA THR A 29 17.27 7.98 -3.11
C THR A 29 16.70 6.56 -3.19
N ASP A 30 17.46 5.64 -3.80
CA ASP A 30 17.04 4.23 -3.88
C ASP A 30 16.77 3.61 -2.49
N LYS A 31 17.50 4.04 -1.46
CA LYS A 31 17.28 3.61 -0.06
C LYS A 31 15.94 4.11 0.52
N GLU A 32 15.53 5.33 0.18
CA GLU A 32 14.25 5.87 0.60
C GLU A 32 13.09 5.19 -0.13
N ILE A 33 13.27 4.85 -1.41
CA ILE A 33 12.33 4.05 -2.19
C ILE A 33 12.18 2.65 -1.57
N GLU A 34 13.28 2.00 -1.20
CA GLU A 34 13.25 0.73 -0.48
C GLU A 34 12.49 0.86 0.85
N ALA A 35 12.75 1.91 1.63
CA ALA A 35 12.02 2.17 2.87
C ALA A 35 10.51 2.39 2.65
N MET A 36 10.11 3.00 1.53
CA MET A 36 8.70 3.13 1.15
C MET A 36 8.07 1.76 0.85
N LEU A 37 8.78 0.86 0.17
CA LEU A 37 8.29 -0.49 -0.10
C LEU A 37 8.11 -1.31 1.18
N VAL A 38 9.05 -1.21 2.13
CA VAL A 38 8.89 -1.84 3.45
C VAL A 38 7.63 -1.31 4.16
N ARG A 39 7.37 0.00 4.10
CA ARG A 39 6.15 0.60 4.68
C ARG A 39 4.88 0.15 3.94
N LYS A 40 4.94 0.03 2.61
CA LYS A 40 3.85 -0.52 1.80
C LYS A 40 3.47 -1.92 2.29
N ASP A 41 4.46 -2.79 2.48
CA ASP A 41 4.22 -4.18 2.90
C ASP A 41 3.59 -4.25 4.30
N LEU A 42 4.01 -3.38 5.23
CA LEU A 42 3.40 -3.26 6.56
C LEU A 42 1.93 -2.81 6.48
N ILE A 43 1.62 -1.85 5.61
CA ILE A 43 0.25 -1.38 5.39
C ILE A 43 -0.61 -2.50 4.80
N VAL A 44 -0.11 -3.19 3.77
CA VAL A 44 -0.83 -4.30 3.12
C VAL A 44 -1.11 -5.41 4.12
N LYS A 45 -0.10 -5.83 4.90
CA LYS A 45 -0.25 -6.84 5.95
C LYS A 45 -1.30 -6.45 6.98
N TRP A 46 -1.30 -5.19 7.42
CA TRP A 46 -2.30 -4.69 8.36
C TRP A 46 -3.73 -4.77 7.80
N VAL A 47 -3.91 -4.46 6.51
CA VAL A 47 -5.23 -4.60 5.84
C VAL A 47 -5.63 -6.07 5.74
N GLU A 48 -4.73 -6.95 5.30
CA GLU A 48 -4.99 -8.39 5.17
C GLU A 48 -5.38 -9.03 6.51
N ASP A 49 -4.69 -8.68 7.60
CA ASP A 49 -5.01 -9.17 8.93
C ASP A 49 -6.41 -8.75 9.39
N ARG A 50 -6.90 -7.59 8.93
CA ARG A 50 -8.26 -7.15 9.21
C ARG A 50 -9.29 -7.84 8.32
N ILE A 51 -8.99 -8.03 7.04
CA ILE A 51 -9.86 -8.80 6.12
C ILE A 51 -10.07 -10.21 6.68
N LYS A 52 -8.99 -10.88 7.14
CA LYS A 52 -9.06 -12.21 7.78
C LYS A 52 -9.96 -12.23 9.03
N LYS A 53 -9.96 -11.15 9.83
CA LYS A 53 -10.71 -11.06 11.09
C LYS A 53 -12.17 -10.65 10.91
N MET A 54 -12.47 -9.79 9.94
CA MET A 54 -13.75 -9.09 9.86
C MET A 54 -14.55 -9.39 8.58
N GLY A 55 -13.91 -9.98 7.57
CA GLY A 55 -14.45 -10.07 6.21
C GLY A 55 -14.08 -8.85 5.37
N GLU A 56 -13.95 -9.06 4.06
CA GLU A 56 -13.45 -8.05 3.12
C GLU A 56 -14.37 -6.82 3.04
N ASP A 57 -15.67 -7.01 2.92
CA ASP A 57 -16.67 -5.92 2.78
C ASP A 57 -16.75 -4.99 4.00
N LYS A 58 -16.18 -5.40 5.14
CA LYS A 58 -16.10 -4.56 6.36
C LYS A 58 -14.80 -3.75 6.44
N VAL A 59 -13.91 -3.94 5.48
CA VAL A 59 -12.57 -3.33 5.45
C VAL A 59 -12.35 -2.56 4.16
N LEU A 60 -12.82 -3.08 3.02
CA LEU A 60 -12.73 -2.46 1.70
C LEU A 60 -14.12 -2.04 1.23
N TYR A 61 -14.30 -0.74 0.95
CA TYR A 61 -15.50 -0.20 0.32
C TYR A 61 -15.22 0.24 -1.12
N ASP A 62 -16.26 0.28 -1.95
CA ASP A 62 -16.17 0.76 -3.33
C ASP A 62 -16.26 2.29 -3.45
#